data_AF-A0A840QBG2-F1
#
_entry.id   AF-A0A840QBG2-F1
#
_cell.length_a   1.000
_cell.length_b   1.000
_cell.length_c   1.000
_cell.angle_alpha   90.00
_cell.angle_beta   90.00
_cell.angle_gamma   90.00
#
_symmetry.space_group_name_H-M   'P 1'
#
loop_
_entity.id
_entity.type
_entity.pdbx_description
1 polymer ?
#
loop_
_entity_poly.entity_id
_entity_poly.type
_entity_poly.pdbx_seq_one_letter_code
_entity_poly.pdbx_strand_id
1 'polypeptide(L)'
;MNFADHDPALRPMLDHVLASQDRARIEPLLDEMGRVAAGELDEFASTADRNPPVLRQYSASGERIDEIEFHPAYDRMHDIAFRRFGLAAMSHRPGVNCWPGIAPHVVKYALSYLYVQSEFGLACPLSMTDSAARVLRLRPTATSDR
;
A
#
# COMPACT_ATOMS: atom_id res chain seq x y z
N MET A 1 13.41 11.95 -10.61
CA MET A 1 12.63 12.72 -9.62
C MET A 1 12.37 11.80 -8.43
N ASN A 2 12.28 12.32 -7.20
CA ASN A 2 12.05 11.50 -6.00
C ASN A 2 11.17 12.29 -5.01
N PHE A 3 9.93 11.83 -4.79
CA PHE A 3 8.99 12.50 -3.89
C PHE A 3 9.45 12.57 -2.43
N ALA A 4 10.32 11.65 -1.98
CA ALA A 4 10.89 11.73 -0.64
C ALA A 4 11.80 12.94 -0.46
N ASP A 5 12.42 13.44 -1.54
CA ASP A 5 13.31 14.60 -1.52
C ASP A 5 12.57 15.93 -1.73
N HIS A 6 11.31 15.88 -2.19
CA HIS A 6 10.47 17.06 -2.40
C HIS A 6 9.81 17.57 -1.11
N ASP A 7 9.66 16.71 -0.10
CA ASP A 7 9.17 17.10 1.21
C ASP A 7 10.36 17.31 2.18
N PRO A 8 10.76 18.57 2.43
CA PRO A 8 11.87 18.85 3.34
C PRO A 8 11.57 18.50 4.80
N ALA A 9 10.30 18.27 5.17
CA ALA A 9 9.89 17.94 6.53
C ALA A 9 9.89 16.43 6.80
N LEU A 10 9.81 15.59 5.77
CA LEU A 10 9.65 14.14 5.92
C LEU A 10 10.78 13.50 6.75
N ARG A 11 12.04 13.70 6.34
CA ARG A 11 13.19 13.09 7.04
C ARG A 11 13.41 13.67 8.44
N PRO A 12 13.38 15.01 8.65
CA PRO A 12 13.46 15.58 10.00
C PRO A 12 12.35 15.09 10.93
N MET A 13 11.13 14.90 10.43
CA MET A 13 10.03 14.35 11.22
C MET A 13 10.34 12.92 11.65
N LEU A 14 10.80 12.07 10.71
CA LEU A 14 11.18 10.68 10.99
C LEU A 14 12.35 10.56 11.96
N ASP A 15 13.33 11.47 11.90
CA ASP A 15 14.43 11.54 12.86
C ASP A 15 13.94 11.75 14.30
N HIS A 16 12.81 12.44 14.47
CA HIS A 16 12.22 12.71 15.79
C HIS A 16 11.38 11.55 16.34
N VAL A 17 10.69 10.79 15.46
CA VAL A 17 9.70 9.79 15.88
C VAL A 17 10.17 8.34 15.79
N LEU A 18 11.22 8.05 15.04
CA LEU A 18 11.76 6.69 14.90
C LEU A 18 12.97 6.46 15.80
N ALA A 19 13.09 5.25 16.34
CA ALA A 19 14.34 4.80 16.93
C ALA A 19 15.44 4.73 15.86
N SER A 20 16.70 5.00 16.24
CA SER A 20 17.84 5.09 15.30
C SER A 20 17.97 3.88 14.38
N GLN A 21 17.68 2.68 14.89
CA GLN A 21 17.70 1.43 14.11
C GLN A 21 16.64 1.38 13.01
N ASP A 22 15.42 1.85 13.29
CA ASP A 22 14.32 1.84 12.33
C ASP A 22 14.46 3.01 11.34
N ARG A 23 15.00 4.14 11.82
CA ARG A 23 15.35 5.28 10.98
C ARG A 23 16.39 4.94 9.92
N ALA A 24 17.44 4.19 10.29
CA ALA A 24 18.44 3.73 9.33
C ALA A 24 17.85 2.73 8.31
N ARG A 25 16.95 1.85 8.76
CA ARG A 25 16.32 0.82 7.90
C ARG A 25 15.29 1.37 6.92
N ILE A 26 14.57 2.43 7.27
CA ILE A 26 13.53 2.98 6.38
C ILE A 26 14.13 3.77 5.21
N GLU A 27 15.32 4.37 5.33
CA GLU A 27 15.89 5.24 4.29
C GLU A 27 15.90 4.63 2.88
N PRO A 28 16.41 3.39 2.65
CA PRO A 28 16.35 2.79 1.30
C PRO A 28 14.92 2.60 0.79
N LEU A 29 13.95 2.33 1.68
CA LEU A 29 12.55 2.20 1.29
C LEU A 29 11.91 3.56 0.96
N LEU A 30 12.32 4.65 1.64
CA LEU A 30 11.90 6.01 1.30
C LEU A 30 12.41 6.41 -0.07
N ASP A 31 13.70 6.17 -0.35
CA ASP A 31 14.28 6.46 -1.66
C ASP A 31 13.55 5.68 -2.77
N GLU A 32 13.37 4.38 -2.57
CA GLU A 32 12.70 3.53 -3.55
C GLU A 32 11.25 3.94 -3.76
N MET A 33 10.46 4.07 -2.68
CA MET A 33 9.06 4.48 -2.77
C MET A 33 8.93 5.86 -3.41
N GLY A 34 9.77 6.82 -3.02
CA GLY A 34 9.69 8.17 -3.57
C GLY A 34 10.07 8.26 -5.05
N ARG A 35 10.99 7.41 -5.54
CA ARG A 35 11.27 7.27 -6.98
C ARG A 35 10.14 6.56 -7.72
N VAL A 36 9.55 5.52 -7.13
CA VAL A 36 8.41 4.80 -7.70
C VAL A 36 7.19 5.71 -7.81
N ALA A 37 6.89 6.46 -6.75
CA ALA A 37 5.82 7.45 -6.71
C ALA A 37 6.02 8.52 -7.79
N ALA A 38 7.20 9.12 -7.87
CA ALA A 38 7.53 10.15 -8.87
C ALA A 38 7.72 9.62 -10.30
N GLY A 39 7.43 8.34 -10.56
CA GLY A 39 7.70 7.66 -11.83
C GLY A 39 6.60 6.69 -12.20
N GLU A 40 6.91 5.39 -12.19
CA GLU A 40 5.98 4.35 -12.70
C GLU A 40 4.60 4.35 -12.03
N LEU A 41 4.51 4.70 -10.73
CA LEU A 41 3.23 4.76 -10.04
C LEU A 41 2.34 5.89 -10.56
N ASP A 42 2.90 7.07 -10.82
CA ASP A 42 2.17 8.21 -11.40
C ASP A 42 1.64 7.87 -12.80
N GLU A 43 2.45 7.20 -13.63
CA GLU A 43 2.03 6.73 -14.96
C GLU A 43 0.86 5.73 -14.88
N PHE A 44 0.93 4.77 -13.95
CA PHE A 44 -0.14 3.81 -13.73
C PHE A 44 -1.40 4.46 -13.16
N ALA A 45 -1.28 5.39 -12.20
CA ALA A 45 -2.40 6.12 -11.62
C ALA A 45 -3.12 6.94 -12.69
N SER A 46 -2.35 7.72 -13.46
CA SER A 46 -2.88 8.51 -14.57
C SER A 46 -3.60 7.66 -15.61
N THR A 47 -3.12 6.44 -15.85
CA THR A 47 -3.77 5.48 -16.76
C THR A 47 -5.04 4.90 -16.16
N ALA A 48 -5.02 4.51 -14.88
CA ALA A 48 -6.16 3.94 -14.18
C ALA A 48 -7.30 4.97 -14.02
N ASP A 49 -6.99 6.22 -13.68
CA ASP A 49 -7.97 7.31 -13.57
C ASP A 49 -8.71 7.58 -14.88
N ARG A 50 -8.02 7.43 -16.02
CA ARG A 50 -8.64 7.56 -17.36
C ARG A 50 -9.43 6.33 -17.77
N ASN A 51 -9.22 5.18 -17.12
CA ASN A 51 -9.88 3.90 -17.42
C ASN A 51 -10.57 3.36 -16.16
N PRO A 52 -11.64 4.01 -15.70
CA PRO A 52 -12.32 3.62 -14.47
C PRO A 52 -12.91 2.20 -14.57
N PRO A 53 -13.10 1.50 -13.43
CA PRO A 53 -13.62 0.14 -13.43
C PRO A 53 -15.01 0.04 -14.06
N VAL A 54 -15.25 -1.03 -14.82
CA VAL A 54 -16.51 -1.25 -15.54
C VAL A 54 -17.25 -2.44 -14.93
N LEU A 55 -18.53 -2.23 -14.62
CA LEU A 55 -19.40 -3.30 -14.13
C LEU A 55 -19.98 -4.11 -15.31
N ARG A 56 -19.65 -5.39 -15.36
CA ARG A 56 -20.26 -6.38 -16.23
C ARG A 56 -21.28 -7.19 -15.44
N GLN A 57 -22.55 -6.78 -15.52
CA GLN A 57 -23.62 -7.39 -14.72
C GLN A 57 -24.03 -8.79 -15.21
N TYR A 58 -23.95 -9.03 -16.52
CA TYR A 58 -24.42 -10.27 -17.14
C TYR A 58 -23.36 -10.87 -18.08
N SER A 59 -23.30 -12.19 -18.11
CA SER A 59 -22.50 -12.94 -19.09
C SER A 59 -23.15 -12.90 -20.48
N ALA A 60 -22.41 -13.36 -21.49
CA ALA A 60 -22.94 -13.47 -22.85
C ALA A 60 -24.14 -14.45 -22.98
N SER A 61 -24.31 -15.37 -22.02
CA SER A 61 -25.46 -16.29 -21.95
C SER A 61 -26.63 -15.75 -21.11
N GLY A 62 -26.54 -14.54 -20.56
CA GLY A 62 -27.58 -13.89 -19.77
C GLY A 62 -27.58 -14.22 -18.27
N GLU A 63 -26.58 -14.95 -17.78
CA GLU A 63 -26.39 -15.21 -16.34
C GLU A 63 -25.89 -13.94 -15.64
N ARG A 64 -26.40 -13.64 -14.45
CA ARG A 64 -25.92 -12.51 -13.64
C ARG A 64 -24.57 -12.86 -12.98
N ILE A 65 -23.54 -12.06 -13.24
CA ILE A 65 -22.16 -12.29 -12.76
C ILE A 65 -21.60 -11.14 -11.90
N ASP A 66 -22.11 -9.91 -12.06
CA ASP A 66 -21.69 -8.71 -11.29
C ASP A 66 -20.16 -8.54 -11.20
N GLU A 67 -19.44 -8.79 -12.29
CA GLU A 67 -17.98 -8.67 -12.33
C GLU A 67 -17.55 -7.22 -12.55
N ILE A 68 -16.48 -6.81 -11.87
CA ILE A 68 -15.85 -5.50 -12.08
C ILE A 68 -14.56 -5.72 -12.83
N GLU A 69 -14.49 -5.22 -14.06
CA GLU A 69 -13.30 -5.26 -14.90
C GLU A 69 -12.44 -4.03 -14.62
N PHE A 70 -11.18 -4.25 -14.24
CA PHE A 70 -10.19 -3.20 -13.98
C PHE A 70 -9.20 -3.11 -15.14
N HIS A 71 -8.69 -1.91 -15.39
CA HIS A 71 -7.56 -1.74 -16.30
C HIS A 71 -6.29 -2.35 -15.67
N PRO A 72 -5.41 -3.02 -16.43
CA PRO A 72 -4.19 -3.65 -15.88
C PRO A 72 -3.26 -2.71 -15.09
N ALA A 73 -3.32 -1.40 -15.37
CA ALA A 73 -2.60 -0.38 -14.58
C ALA A 73 -2.99 -0.42 -13.10
N TYR A 74 -4.27 -0.66 -12.78
CA TYR A 74 -4.75 -0.81 -11.41
C TYR A 74 -4.07 -1.98 -10.69
N ASP A 75 -3.94 -3.13 -11.37
CA ASP A 75 -3.25 -4.31 -10.83
C ASP A 75 -1.76 -4.02 -10.55
N ARG A 76 -1.10 -3.23 -11.41
CA ARG A 76 0.29 -2.82 -11.21
C ARG A 76 0.44 -1.94 -9.96
N MET A 77 -0.47 -0.99 -9.75
CA MET A 77 -0.47 -0.18 -8.53
C MET A 77 -0.72 -1.02 -7.28
N HIS A 78 -1.60 -2.02 -7.38
CA HIS A 78 -1.88 -2.97 -6.31
C HIS A 78 -0.65 -3.84 -5.99
N ASP A 79 0.06 -4.34 -7.00
CA ASP A 79 1.31 -5.09 -6.83
C ASP A 79 2.38 -4.25 -6.12
N ILE A 80 2.53 -2.97 -6.48
CA ILE A 80 3.46 -2.05 -5.81
C ILE A 80 3.10 -1.94 -4.33
N ALA A 81 1.84 -1.66 -4.00
CA ALA A 81 1.41 -1.43 -2.64
C ALA A 81 1.45 -2.70 -1.75
N PHE A 82 0.86 -3.79 -2.22
CA PHE A 82 0.65 -5.00 -1.42
C PHE A 82 1.80 -6.00 -1.50
N ARG A 83 2.48 -6.11 -2.65
CA ARG A 83 3.54 -7.11 -2.83
C ARG A 83 4.93 -6.51 -2.63
N ARG A 84 5.25 -5.44 -3.35
CA ARG A 84 6.58 -4.83 -3.32
C ARG A 84 6.84 -4.15 -1.98
N PHE A 85 6.01 -3.20 -1.59
CA PHE A 85 6.20 -2.47 -0.33
C PHE A 85 5.47 -3.12 0.87
N GLY A 86 4.50 -4.00 0.61
CA GLY A 86 3.82 -4.75 1.66
C GLY A 86 3.12 -3.85 2.68
N LEU A 87 2.56 -2.72 2.23
CA LEU A 87 2.09 -1.63 3.09
C LEU A 87 1.04 -2.09 4.12
N ALA A 88 0.10 -2.93 3.71
CA ALA A 88 -0.90 -3.49 4.63
C ALA A 88 -0.34 -4.62 5.52
N ALA A 89 0.74 -5.30 5.10
CA ALA A 89 1.28 -6.46 5.83
C ALA A 89 2.33 -6.06 6.87
N MET A 90 3.09 -4.99 6.63
CA MET A 90 4.28 -4.66 7.41
C MET A 90 3.99 -4.29 8.87
N SER A 91 2.79 -3.80 9.18
CA SER A 91 2.32 -3.53 10.54
C SER A 91 1.73 -4.75 11.26
N HIS A 92 1.72 -5.92 10.64
CA HIS A 92 1.09 -7.12 11.19
C HIS A 92 1.95 -8.37 11.22
N ARG A 93 2.99 -8.45 10.39
CA ARG A 93 3.88 -9.62 10.36
C ARG A 93 5.35 -9.23 10.20
N PRO A 94 6.29 -10.02 10.77
CA PRO A 94 7.71 -9.80 10.55
C PRO A 94 8.15 -10.16 9.12
N GLY A 95 9.34 -9.70 8.73
CA GLY A 95 9.99 -10.09 7.48
C GLY A 95 9.46 -9.41 6.22
N VAL A 96 8.50 -8.49 6.32
CA VAL A 96 8.08 -7.66 5.19
C VAL A 96 9.22 -6.67 4.87
N ASN A 97 9.68 -6.65 3.62
CA ASN A 97 10.84 -5.84 3.21
C ASN A 97 12.07 -6.03 4.12
N CYS A 98 12.35 -7.29 4.46
CA CYS A 98 13.49 -7.68 5.31
C CYS A 98 13.49 -7.04 6.70
N TRP A 99 12.35 -6.51 7.17
CA TRP A 99 12.26 -5.95 8.52
C TRP A 99 12.40 -7.09 9.57
N PRO A 100 13.35 -7.02 10.52
CA PRO A 100 13.61 -8.12 11.47
C PRO A 100 12.44 -8.45 12.41
N GLY A 101 11.47 -7.55 12.52
CA GLY A 101 10.25 -7.69 13.30
C GLY A 101 9.06 -7.06 12.57
N ILE A 102 7.98 -6.78 13.31
CA ILE A 102 6.87 -5.98 12.78
C ILE A 102 7.36 -4.53 12.65
N ALA A 103 7.17 -3.92 11.48
CA ALA A 103 7.57 -2.54 11.27
C ALA A 103 6.69 -1.60 12.12
N PRO A 104 7.28 -0.57 12.77
CA PRO A 104 6.50 0.46 13.47
C PRO A 104 5.47 1.09 12.53
N HIS A 105 4.29 1.45 13.04
CA HIS A 105 3.24 2.07 12.21
C HIS A 105 3.71 3.34 11.48
N VAL A 106 4.61 4.11 12.09
CA VAL A 106 5.24 5.27 11.46
C VAL A 106 5.94 4.90 10.14
N VAL A 107 6.60 3.75 10.07
CA VAL A 107 7.28 3.27 8.85
C VAL A 107 6.25 3.03 7.74
N LYS A 108 5.17 2.31 8.05
CA LYS A 108 4.05 2.11 7.12
C LYS A 108 3.50 3.44 6.63
N TYR A 109 3.17 4.35 7.54
CA TYR A 109 2.53 5.61 7.17
C TYR A 109 3.45 6.55 6.38
N ALA A 110 4.76 6.53 6.61
CA ALA A 110 5.70 7.28 5.80
C ALA A 110 5.76 6.77 4.34
N LEU A 111 5.73 5.45 4.15
CA LEU A 111 5.68 4.85 2.81
C LEU A 111 4.32 5.06 2.15
N SER A 112 3.23 4.89 2.90
CA SER A 112 1.88 5.19 2.41
C SER A 112 1.73 6.66 2.04
N TYR A 113 2.30 7.58 2.81
CA TYR A 113 2.32 9.01 2.50
C TYR A 113 2.91 9.27 1.12
N LEU A 114 4.09 8.71 0.82
CA LEU A 114 4.71 8.86 -0.49
C LEU A 114 3.89 8.19 -1.61
N TYR A 115 3.34 7.00 -1.35
CA TYR A 115 2.50 6.28 -2.31
C TYR A 115 1.27 7.10 -2.73
N VAL A 116 0.58 7.70 -1.75
CA VAL A 116 -0.66 8.45 -2.02
C VAL A 116 -0.46 9.83 -2.63
N GLN A 117 0.78 10.29 -2.80
CA GLN A 117 1.07 11.49 -3.59
C GLN A 117 0.79 11.26 -5.08
N SER A 118 0.96 10.03 -5.57
CA SER A 118 0.70 9.68 -6.98
C SER A 118 -0.63 8.95 -7.16
N GLU A 119 -1.03 8.13 -6.18
CA GLU A 119 -2.20 7.27 -6.29
C GLU A 119 -3.09 7.32 -5.04
N PHE A 120 -4.29 7.88 -5.16
CA PHE A 120 -5.23 7.99 -4.04
C PHE A 120 -6.35 6.94 -4.04
N GLY A 121 -6.65 6.30 -5.18
CA GLY A 121 -7.70 5.30 -5.29
C GLY A 121 -7.49 4.07 -4.40
N LEU A 122 -6.24 3.63 -4.24
CA LEU A 122 -5.86 2.48 -3.42
C LEU A 122 -5.61 2.80 -1.92
N ALA A 123 -5.64 4.07 -1.52
CA ALA A 123 -5.44 4.48 -0.12
C ALA A 123 -6.50 3.86 0.82
N CYS A 124 -7.77 3.88 0.38
CA CYS A 124 -8.91 3.31 1.10
C CYS A 124 -8.78 1.79 1.29
N PRO A 125 -8.62 0.96 0.24
CA PRO A 125 -8.49 -0.49 0.41
C PRO A 125 -7.27 -0.88 1.24
N LEU A 126 -6.12 -0.21 1.10
CA LEU A 126 -4.95 -0.44 1.97
C LEU A 126 -5.28 -0.26 3.45
N SER A 127 -5.95 0.84 3.77
CA SER A 127 -6.33 1.19 5.14
C SER A 127 -7.39 0.22 5.70
N MET A 128 -8.36 -0.17 4.87
CA MET A 128 -9.37 -1.16 5.22
C MET A 128 -8.76 -2.54 5.46
N THR A 129 -7.82 -3.00 4.62
CA THR A 129 -7.16 -4.30 4.79
C THR A 129 -6.34 -4.36 6.09
N ASP A 130 -5.56 -3.32 6.38
CA ASP A 130 -4.80 -3.22 7.63
C ASP A 130 -5.73 -3.21 8.87
N SER A 131 -6.80 -2.41 8.82
CA SER A 131 -7.80 -2.36 9.90
C SER A 131 -8.51 -3.70 10.09
N ALA A 132 -8.90 -4.37 9.01
CA ALA A 132 -9.54 -5.68 9.06
C ALA A 132 -8.60 -6.73 9.68
N ALA A 133 -7.32 -6.75 9.29
CA ALA A 133 -6.33 -7.64 9.86
C ALA A 133 -6.16 -7.39 11.38
N ARG A 134 -6.18 -6.13 11.83
CA ARG A 134 -6.16 -5.78 13.25
C ARG A 134 -7.40 -6.27 13.99
N VAL A 135 -8.60 -6.04 13.43
CA VAL A 135 -9.87 -6.44 14.04
C VAL A 135 -9.96 -7.96 14.19
N LEU A 136 -9.62 -8.71 13.15
CA LEU A 136 -9.64 -10.17 13.19
C LEU A 136 -8.67 -10.74 14.22
N ARG A 137 -7.50 -10.11 14.42
CA ARG A 137 -6.54 -10.51 15.48
C ARG A 137 -7.05 -10.21 16.89
N LEU A 138 -7.81 -9.14 17.07
CA LEU A 138 -8.41 -8.77 18.36
C LEU A 138 -9.65 -9.60 18.70
N ARG A 139 -10.34 -10.09 17.67
CA ARG A 139 -11.56 -10.89 17.78
C ARG A 139 -11.40 -12.19 16.99
N PRO A 140 -10.48 -13.09 17.39
CA PRO A 140 -10.39 -14.40 16.76
C PRO A 140 -11.74 -15.09 16.92
N THR A 141 -12.38 -15.44 15.83
CA THR A 141 -13.61 -16.25 15.87
C THR A 141 -13.28 -17.57 16.55
N ALA A 142 -14.13 -18.03 17.46
CA ALA A 142 -13.95 -19.25 18.26
C ALA A 142 -14.02 -20.57 17.45
N THR A 143 -13.53 -20.57 16.22
CA THR A 143 -13.53 -21.69 15.27
C THR A 143 -12.11 -21.89 14.74
N SER A 144 -11.21 -22.30 15.63
CA SER A 144 -9.93 -22.92 15.26
C SER A 144 -9.53 -23.95 16.33
N ASP A 145 -10.50 -24.78 16.73
CA ASP A 145 -10.30 -26.08 17.38
C ASP A 145 -11.22 -27.08 16.67
N ARG A 146 -10.89 -27.43 15.42
CA ARG A 146 -11.31 -28.65 14.72
C ARG A 146 -10.24 -29.06 13.73
#